data_AF-A0A3L0W3T2-F1
#
_entry.id   AF-A0A3L0W3T2-F1
#
_cell.length_a   1.000
_cell.length_b   1.000
_cell.length_c   1.000
_cell.angle_alpha   90.00
_cell.angle_beta   90.00
_cell.angle_gamma   90.00
#
_symmetry.space_group_name_H-M   'P 1'
#
loop_
_entity.id
_entity.type
_entity.pdbx_description
1 polymer ?
#
loop_
_entity_poly.entity_id
_entity_poly.type
_entity_poly.pdbx_seq_one_letter_code
_entity_poly.pdbx_strand_id
1 'polypeptide(L)'
;MIALFVIVVMALLAAAMGRFLIDSSEKNTVEVRSVRALLAAQSGLEIALYQLFPNRPTSPSPLDRCEWVLSSPVFNGNSGLAGCEARISCVQQPVNYNGEVTNGYRLLSVGFCGSTDLGSANPDFAVSRTVTAEAYDGGL
;
A
#
# COMPACT_ATOMS: atom_id res chain seq x y z
N MET A 1 9.58 -56.16 12.08
CA MET A 1 8.76 -55.10 12.70
C MET A 1 9.51 -53.79 12.90
N ILE A 2 10.76 -53.80 13.39
CA ILE A 2 11.54 -52.56 13.62
C ILE A 2 11.79 -51.75 12.34
N ALA A 3 12.09 -52.41 11.21
CA ALA A 3 12.31 -51.72 9.93
C ALA A 3 11.11 -50.87 9.47
N LEU A 4 9.88 -51.39 9.65
CA LEU A 4 8.67 -50.63 9.30
C LEU A 4 8.48 -49.41 10.20
N PHE A 5 8.77 -49.55 11.49
CA PHE A 5 8.69 -48.42 12.43
C PHE A 5 9.66 -47.30 12.04
N VAL A 6 10.91 -47.65 11.71
CA VAL A 6 11.92 -46.66 11.33
C VAL A 6 11.55 -45.93 10.03
N ILE A 7 11.04 -46.65 9.03
CA ILE A 7 10.62 -46.04 7.75
C ILE A 7 9.48 -45.04 7.98
N VAL A 8 8.48 -45.40 8.80
CA VAL A 8 7.34 -44.52 9.09
C VAL A 8 7.78 -43.26 9.85
N VAL A 9 8.66 -43.40 10.83
CA VAL A 9 9.18 -42.25 11.59
C VAL A 9 9.98 -41.31 10.67
N MET A 10 10.86 -41.84 9.82
CA MET A 10 11.63 -41.01 8.89
C MET A 10 10.73 -40.33 7.84
N ALA A 11 9.70 -41.02 7.35
CA ALA A 11 8.72 -40.44 6.43
C ALA A 11 7.92 -39.30 7.08
N LEU A 12 7.51 -39.45 8.34
CA LEU A 12 6.83 -38.39 9.09
C LEU A 12 7.73 -37.18 9.33
N LEU A 13 9.00 -37.39 9.69
CA LEU A 13 9.98 -36.31 9.86
C LEU A 13 10.23 -35.56 8.54
N ALA A 14 10.42 -36.28 7.44
CA ALA A 14 10.62 -35.68 6.12
C ALA A 14 9.39 -34.85 5.69
N ALA A 15 8.18 -35.35 5.92
CA ALA A 15 6.95 -34.62 5.64
C ALA A 15 6.81 -33.34 6.48
N ALA A 16 7.17 -33.40 7.77
CA ALA A 16 7.15 -32.25 8.66
C ALA A 16 8.15 -31.16 8.23
N MET A 17 9.39 -31.55 7.91
CA MET A 17 10.42 -30.62 7.42
C MET A 17 10.04 -30.01 6.06
N GLY A 18 9.43 -30.81 5.17
CA GLY A 18 8.92 -30.33 3.89
C GLY A 18 7.89 -29.21 4.05
N ARG A 19 6.95 -29.35 5.00
CA ARG A 19 5.97 -28.28 5.29
C ARG A 19 6.63 -27.01 5.82
N PHE A 20 7.63 -27.13 6.70
CA PHE A 20 8.35 -25.96 7.23
C PHE A 20 9.12 -25.20 6.14
N LEU A 21 9.73 -25.91 5.19
CA LEU A 21 10.45 -25.29 4.07
C LEU A 21 9.50 -24.48 3.17
N ILE A 22 8.31 -25.02 2.88
CA ILE A 22 7.29 -24.35 2.08
C ILE A 22 6.79 -23.09 2.80
N ASP A 23 6.42 -23.21 4.08
CA ASP A 23 5.94 -22.10 4.90
C ASP A 23 6.99 -20.97 5.02
N SER A 24 8.28 -21.31 5.13
CA SER A 24 9.37 -20.33 5.15
C SER A 24 9.55 -19.62 3.79
N SER A 25 9.39 -20.33 2.68
CA SER A 25 9.50 -19.74 1.33
C SER A 25 8.35 -18.77 1.00
N GLU A 26 7.15 -19.06 1.51
CA GLU A 26 5.94 -18.26 1.29
C GLU A 26 5.99 -16.95 2.09
N LYS A 27 6.50 -16.99 3.32
CA LYS A 27 6.68 -15.82 4.21
C LYS A 27 7.56 -14.71 3.61
N ASN A 28 8.69 -15.09 3.01
CA ASN A 28 9.62 -14.12 2.42
C ASN A 28 9.02 -13.37 1.23
N THR A 29 8.21 -14.05 0.41
CA THR A 29 7.55 -13.44 -0.75
C THR A 29 6.47 -12.44 -0.33
N VAL A 30 5.74 -12.74 0.75
CA VAL A 30 4.72 -11.85 1.32
C VAL A 30 5.35 -10.58 1.90
N GLU A 31 6.50 -10.69 2.57
CA GLU A 31 7.20 -9.53 3.15
C GLU A 31 7.64 -8.54 2.07
N VAL A 32 8.28 -9.02 1.00
CA VAL A 32 8.73 -8.17 -0.11
C VAL A 32 7.55 -7.46 -0.78
N ARG A 33 6.44 -8.16 -1.02
CA ARG A 33 5.24 -7.55 -1.60
C ARG A 33 4.60 -6.53 -0.67
N SER A 34 4.60 -6.79 0.63
CA SER A 34 4.13 -5.85 1.64
C SER A 34 4.95 -4.56 1.63
N VAL A 35 6.27 -4.65 1.47
CA VAL A 35 7.13 -3.46 1.33
C VAL A 35 6.81 -2.70 0.03
N ARG A 36 6.58 -3.41 -1.09
CA ARG A 36 6.14 -2.75 -2.34
C ARG A 36 4.79 -2.05 -2.19
N ALA A 37 3.83 -2.66 -1.50
CA ALA A 37 2.54 -2.04 -1.23
C ALA A 37 2.70 -0.79 -0.35
N LEU A 38 3.59 -0.83 0.63
CA LEU A 38 3.91 0.33 1.45
C LEU A 38 4.53 1.46 0.62
N LEU A 39 5.51 1.14 -0.22
CA LEU A 39 6.16 2.10 -1.12
C LEU A 39 5.16 2.69 -2.11
N ALA A 40 4.27 1.88 -2.70
CA ALA A 40 3.19 2.37 -3.56
C ALA A 40 2.26 3.35 -2.82
N ALA A 41 1.88 3.03 -1.58
CA ALA A 41 1.08 3.93 -0.76
C ALA A 41 1.81 5.26 -0.49
N GLN A 42 3.09 5.20 -0.13
CA GLN A 42 3.93 6.38 0.13
C GLN A 42 4.10 7.25 -1.13
N SER A 43 4.47 6.65 -2.27
CA SER A 43 4.61 7.38 -3.53
C SER A 43 3.29 7.98 -4.00
N GLY A 44 2.16 7.27 -3.85
CA GLY A 44 0.84 7.84 -4.13
C GLY A 44 0.52 9.06 -3.28
N LEU A 45 0.89 9.01 -2.00
CA LEU A 45 0.70 10.13 -1.07
C LEU A 45 1.58 11.34 -1.42
N GLU A 46 2.84 11.13 -1.80
CA GLU A 46 3.75 12.19 -2.25
C GLU A 46 3.23 12.90 -3.51
N ILE A 47 2.72 12.12 -4.48
CA ILE A 47 2.08 12.65 -5.68
C ILE A 47 0.85 13.50 -5.30
N ALA A 48 0.01 13.00 -4.39
CA ALA A 48 -1.17 13.71 -3.92
C ALA A 48 -0.81 15.03 -3.19
N LEU A 49 0.20 15.01 -2.33
CA LEU A 49 0.69 16.21 -1.65
C LEU A 49 1.24 17.26 -2.61
N TYR A 50 1.96 16.83 -3.65
CA TYR A 50 2.46 17.73 -4.69
C TYR A 50 1.31 18.37 -5.49
N GLN A 51 0.24 17.62 -5.74
CA GLN A 51 -0.96 18.14 -6.39
C GLN A 51 -1.76 19.09 -5.49
N LEU A 52 -1.78 18.83 -4.19
CA LEU A 52 -2.47 19.63 -3.19
C LEU A 52 -1.79 21.00 -2.96
N PHE A 53 -0.46 21.04 -3.01
CA PHE A 53 0.36 22.26 -2.85
C PHE A 53 1.28 22.50 -4.05
N PRO A 54 0.72 22.89 -5.22
CA PRO A 54 1.53 23.12 -6.41
C PRO A 54 2.38 24.40 -6.28
N ASN A 55 3.66 24.31 -6.64
CA ASN A 55 4.59 25.45 -6.62
C ASN A 55 4.20 26.59 -7.59
N ARG A 56 3.40 26.30 -8.62
CA ARG A 56 2.88 27.28 -9.59
C ARG A 56 1.43 26.95 -9.92
N PRO A 57 0.45 27.54 -9.23
CA PRO A 57 -0.96 27.32 -9.57
C PRO A 57 -1.24 27.94 -10.94
N THR A 58 -1.61 27.11 -11.91
CA THR A 58 -1.99 27.54 -13.28
C THR A 58 -3.48 27.93 -13.37
N SER A 59 -4.25 27.70 -12.31
CA SER A 59 -5.69 27.95 -12.20
C SER A 59 -5.98 28.63 -10.85
N PRO A 60 -7.06 29.43 -10.71
CA PRO A 60 -7.52 29.85 -9.39
C PRO A 60 -7.69 28.64 -8.47
N SER A 61 -7.29 28.77 -7.21
CA SER A 61 -7.47 27.70 -6.23
C SER A 61 -8.97 27.41 -6.08
N PRO A 62 -9.40 26.15 -6.22
CA PRO A 62 -10.77 25.75 -5.93
C PRO A 62 -11.08 25.99 -4.45
N LEU A 63 -12.37 25.99 -4.11
CA LEU A 63 -12.81 26.08 -2.72
C LEU A 63 -12.30 24.89 -1.90
N ASP A 64 -12.18 23.71 -2.53
CA ASP A 64 -11.55 22.52 -1.97
C ASP A 64 -10.36 22.07 -2.83
N ARG A 65 -9.15 22.16 -2.26
CA ARG A 65 -7.91 21.73 -2.95
C ARG A 65 -7.83 20.22 -3.16
N CYS A 66 -8.65 19.42 -2.46
CA CYS A 66 -8.73 17.98 -2.71
C CYS A 66 -9.23 17.66 -4.13
N GLU A 67 -9.90 18.58 -4.82
CA GLU A 67 -10.30 18.42 -6.23
C GLU A 67 -9.10 18.27 -7.18
N TRP A 68 -7.92 18.75 -6.79
CA TRP A 68 -6.68 18.58 -7.55
C TRP A 68 -6.03 17.21 -7.38
N VAL A 69 -6.42 16.46 -6.36
CA VAL A 69 -5.81 15.18 -6.02
C VAL A 69 -6.42 14.07 -6.87
N LEU A 70 -5.56 13.41 -7.65
CA LEU A 70 -5.93 12.22 -8.41
C LEU A 70 -6.10 11.03 -7.45
N SER A 71 -7.28 10.42 -7.47
CA SER A 71 -7.62 9.29 -6.60
C SER A 71 -6.86 8.00 -6.93
N SER A 72 -6.28 7.87 -8.13
CA SER A 72 -5.52 6.69 -8.55
C SER A 72 -4.36 7.09 -9.48
N PRO A 73 -3.19 7.46 -8.95
CA PRO A 73 -2.02 7.79 -9.74
C PRO A 73 -1.50 6.56 -10.48
N VAL A 74 -0.98 6.79 -11.69
CA VAL A 74 -0.43 5.73 -12.54
C VAL A 74 1.09 5.69 -12.40
N PHE A 75 1.64 4.53 -12.04
CA PHE A 75 3.09 4.32 -11.86
C PHE A 75 3.82 3.92 -13.16
N ASN A 76 3.38 4.43 -14.31
CA ASN A 76 3.92 4.07 -15.63
C ASN A 76 5.45 4.20 -15.67
N GLY A 77 6.13 3.15 -16.13
CA GLY A 77 7.59 3.13 -16.27
C GLY A 77 8.37 2.75 -15.00
N ASN A 78 7.73 2.53 -13.85
CA ASN A 78 8.39 2.04 -12.65
C ASN A 78 8.28 0.51 -12.53
N SER A 79 9.33 -0.21 -12.94
CA SER A 79 9.39 -1.67 -12.84
C SER A 79 9.32 -2.19 -11.39
N GLY A 80 9.69 -1.37 -10.41
CA GLY A 80 9.65 -1.71 -8.98
C GLY A 80 8.22 -1.79 -8.41
N LEU A 81 7.27 -1.07 -9.02
CA LEU A 81 5.85 -1.04 -8.64
C LEU A 81 4.95 -1.76 -9.66
N ALA A 82 5.54 -2.56 -10.57
CA ALA A 82 4.75 -3.35 -11.51
C ALA A 82 3.80 -4.30 -10.77
N GLY A 83 2.50 -4.25 -11.12
CA GLY A 83 1.46 -5.02 -10.43
C GLY A 83 1.04 -4.44 -9.07
N CYS A 84 1.41 -3.18 -8.79
CA CYS A 84 0.93 -2.43 -7.65
C CYS A 84 0.15 -1.18 -8.10
N GLU A 85 -0.87 -0.82 -7.34
CA GLU A 85 -1.69 0.37 -7.52
C GLU A 85 -1.77 1.15 -6.20
N ALA A 86 -1.98 2.46 -6.28
CA ALA A 86 -2.28 3.27 -5.10
C ALA A 86 -3.63 3.97 -5.30
N ARG A 87 -4.45 3.95 -4.25
CA ARG A 87 -5.73 4.67 -4.19
C ARG A 87 -5.67 5.72 -3.10
N ILE A 88 -5.93 6.97 -3.46
CA ILE A 88 -5.91 8.11 -2.56
C ILE A 88 -7.32 8.64 -2.33
N SER A 89 -7.61 8.97 -1.09
CA SER A 89 -8.76 9.74 -0.65
C SER A 89 -8.27 11.01 0.03
N CYS A 90 -8.78 12.16 -0.41
CA CYS A 90 -8.49 13.46 0.19
C CYS A 90 -9.79 14.03 0.75
N VAL A 91 -9.74 14.52 1.98
CA VAL A 91 -10.86 15.18 2.63
C VAL A 91 -10.37 16.49 3.26
N GLN A 92 -10.96 17.62 2.86
CA GLN A 92 -10.76 18.89 3.55
C GLN A 92 -11.57 18.92 4.84
N GLN A 93 -10.95 19.38 5.93
CA GLN A 93 -11.57 19.52 7.23
C GLN A 93 -11.14 20.85 7.85
N PRO A 94 -12.08 21.66 8.38
CA PRO A 94 -11.71 22.87 9.10
C PRO A 94 -11.00 22.47 10.40
N VAL A 95 -9.85 23.09 10.67
CA VAL A 95 -9.10 22.90 11.90
C VAL A 95 -8.89 24.22 12.60
N ASN A 96 -8.85 24.17 13.93
CA ASN A 96 -8.54 25.35 14.74
C ASN A 96 -7.05 25.34 15.05
N TYR A 97 -6.32 26.32 14.53
CA TYR A 97 -4.92 26.54 14.83
C TYR A 97 -4.74 27.95 15.39
N ASN A 98 -4.20 28.05 16.60
CA ASN A 98 -3.95 29.33 17.27
C ASN A 98 -5.19 30.23 17.44
N GLY A 99 -6.40 29.66 17.53
CA GLY A 99 -7.66 30.40 17.67
C GLY A 99 -8.29 30.85 16.34
N GLU A 100 -7.66 30.53 15.20
CA GLU A 100 -8.16 30.82 13.87
C GLU A 100 -8.56 29.51 13.15
N VAL A 101 -9.64 29.56 12.36
CA VAL A 101 -10.10 28.41 11.57
C VAL A 101 -9.35 28.40 10.25
N THR A 102 -8.50 27.38 10.07
CA THR A 102 -7.74 27.16 8.84
C THR A 102 -8.19 25.87 8.16
N ASN A 103 -7.82 25.72 6.88
CA ASN A 103 -8.13 24.53 6.10
C ASN A 103 -7.09 23.44 6.38
N GLY A 104 -7.53 22.35 7.01
CA GLY A 104 -6.79 21.11 7.10
C GLY A 104 -7.18 20.15 5.98
N TYR A 105 -6.26 19.29 5.58
CA TYR A 105 -6.45 18.28 4.55
C TYR A 105 -5.95 16.95 5.08
N ARG A 106 -6.84 15.95 5.09
CA ARG A 106 -6.51 14.58 5.46
C ARG A 106 -6.41 13.75 4.20
N LEU A 107 -5.22 13.23 3.92
CA LEU A 107 -4.94 12.35 2.80
C LEU A 107 -4.76 10.93 3.32
N LEU A 108 -5.46 9.98 2.71
CA LEU A 108 -5.33 8.56 2.95
C LEU A 108 -4.94 7.88 1.65
N SER A 109 -3.78 7.23 1.64
CA SER A 109 -3.26 6.50 0.48
C SER A 109 -3.18 5.01 0.81
N VAL A 110 -3.81 4.18 -0.01
CA VAL A 110 -3.80 2.72 0.09
C VAL A 110 -3.04 2.15 -1.09
N GLY A 111 -1.89 1.54 -0.83
CA GLY A 111 -1.14 0.77 -1.82
C GLY A 111 -1.59 -0.68 -1.80
N PHE A 112 -1.85 -1.23 -2.97
CA PHE A 112 -2.26 -2.61 -3.19
C PHE A 112 -1.31 -3.26 -4.18
N CYS A 113 -0.86 -4.48 -3.89
CA CYS A 113 -0.01 -5.27 -4.79
C CYS A 113 -0.48 -6.72 -4.85
N GLY A 114 -0.45 -7.30 -6.05
CA GLY A 114 -0.90 -8.67 -6.32
C GLY A 114 -2.25 -8.71 -7.05
N SER A 115 -2.76 -9.90 -7.33
CA SER A 115 -4.06 -10.05 -8.01
C SER A 115 -5.18 -10.25 -6.98
N THR A 116 -6.33 -9.60 -7.20
CA THR A 116 -7.57 -9.91 -6.45
C THR A 116 -8.38 -11.06 -7.07
N ASP A 117 -7.92 -11.61 -8.21
CA ASP A 117 -8.60 -12.69 -8.90
C ASP A 117 -8.35 -14.04 -8.20
N LEU A 118 -9.30 -14.40 -7.33
CA LEU A 118 -9.34 -15.68 -6.63
C LEU A 118 -9.70 -16.87 -7.55
N GLY A 119 -10.13 -16.61 -8.79
CA GLY A 119 -10.46 -17.62 -9.80
C GLY A 119 -9.28 -18.00 -10.69
N SER A 120 -8.15 -17.31 -10.57
CA SER A 120 -6.91 -17.62 -11.28
C SER A 120 -6.39 -19.02 -10.92
N ALA A 121 -5.85 -19.74 -11.92
CA ALA A 121 -5.18 -21.02 -11.72
C ALA A 121 -3.98 -20.94 -10.74
N ASN A 122 -3.50 -19.74 -10.45
CA ASN A 122 -2.53 -19.44 -9.42
C ASN A 122 -3.00 -18.21 -8.63
N PRO A 123 -3.80 -18.39 -7.55
CA PRO A 123 -4.28 -17.28 -6.73
C PRO A 123 -3.09 -16.63 -6.06
N ASP A 124 -2.75 -15.41 -6.48
CA ASP A 124 -1.61 -14.70 -5.96
C ASP A 124 -2.00 -13.97 -4.67
N PHE A 125 -1.19 -14.03 -3.62
CA PHE A 125 -1.48 -13.32 -2.37
C PHE A 125 -1.48 -11.82 -2.61
N ALA A 126 -2.66 -11.22 -2.47
CA ALA A 126 -2.86 -9.79 -2.55
C ALA A 126 -2.57 -9.14 -1.19
N VAL A 127 -1.73 -8.12 -1.18
CA VAL A 127 -1.36 -7.38 0.04
C VAL A 127 -1.74 -5.91 -0.12
N SER A 128 -2.15 -5.29 1.00
CA SER A 128 -2.44 -3.86 1.04
C SER A 128 -1.79 -3.20 2.25
N ARG A 129 -1.37 -1.95 2.07
CA ARG A 129 -0.82 -1.08 3.12
C ARG A 129 -1.43 0.30 2.98
N THR A 130 -1.71 0.92 4.12
CA THR A 130 -2.34 2.24 4.17
C THR A 130 -1.42 3.23 4.89
N VAL A 131 -1.27 4.41 4.31
CA VAL A 131 -0.54 5.55 4.87
C VAL A 131 -1.49 6.73 4.93
N THR A 132 -1.48 7.45 6.04
CA THR A 132 -2.28 8.67 6.22
C THR A 132 -1.33 9.84 6.48
N ALA A 133 -1.63 10.99 5.88
CA ALA A 133 -0.99 12.25 6.22
C ALA A 133 -2.02 13.35 6.39
N GLU A 134 -1.64 14.33 7.20
CA GLU A 134 -2.40 15.55 7.42
C GLU A 134 -1.54 16.73 7.00
N ALA A 135 -2.15 17.64 6.26
CA ALA A 135 -1.51 18.87 5.81
C ALA A 135 -2.40 20.06 6.10
N TYR A 136 -1.80 21.23 6.27
CA TYR A 136 -2.48 22.44 6.69
C TYR A 136 -2.10 23.59 5.76
N ASP A 137 -3.09 24.35 5.30
CA ASP A 137 -2.85 25.65 4.66
C ASP A 137 -2.34 26.55 5.80
N GLY A 138 -1.03 26.82 5.85
CA GLY A 138 -0.41 27.52 6.97
C GLY A 138 -1.20 28.78 7.34
N GLY A 139 -1.59 28.89 8.61
CA GLY A 139 -2.22 30.10 9.12
C GLY A 139 -1.29 31.29 8.90
N LEU A 140 -1.87 32.44 8.54
CA LEU A 140 -1.17 33.71 8.41
C LEU A 140 -0.52 34.14 9.74
#